data_AF-A0A2E5PML4-F1
#
_entry.id   AF-A0A2E5PML4-F1
#
_cell.length_a   1.000
_cell.length_b   1.000
_cell.length_c   1.000
_cell.angle_alpha   90.00
_cell.angle_beta   90.00
_cell.angle_gamma   90.00
#
_symmetry.space_group_name_H-M   'P 1'
#
loop_
_entity.id
_entity.type
_entity.pdbx_description
1 polymer ?
#
loop_
_entity_poly.entity_id
_entity_poly.type
_entity_poly.pdbx_seq_one_letter_code
_entity_poly.pdbx_strand_id
1 'polypeptide(L)' 'MVMQTSNEDEKLILSTVERFLERDVVPYALELEHNDTWPEEIVAKMSELGLFGSIIQTEYGGLGLSCSTYAK' A
#
# COMPACT_ATOMS: atom_id res chain seq x y z
N MET A 1 22.99 -3.74 4.32
CA MET A 1 22.41 -4.39 5.51
C MET A 1 20.91 -4.19 5.39
N VAL A 2 20.16 -5.22 4.99
CA VAL A 2 18.69 -5.11 4.83
C VAL A 2 18.11 -5.10 6.24
N MET A 3 17.48 -3.98 6.63
CA MET A 3 16.73 -3.92 7.90
C MET A 3 15.62 -4.96 7.82
N GLN A 4 15.76 -6.00 8.64
CA GLN A 4 14.78 -7.08 8.73
C GLN A 4 13.62 -6.53 9.57
N THR A 5 12.57 -6.02 8.91
CA THR A 5 11.30 -5.65 9.56
C THR A 5 10.76 -6.89 10.28
N SER A 6 10.41 -6.76 11.57
CA SER A 6 9.92 -7.90 12.36
C SER A 6 8.66 -8.48 11.70
N ASN A 7 8.50 -9.81 11.72
CA ASN A 7 7.35 -10.51 11.09
C ASN A 7 5.98 -9.98 11.57
N GLU A 8 5.91 -9.54 12.82
CA GLU A 8 4.70 -8.95 13.42
C GLU A 8 4.41 -7.55 12.86
N ASP A 9 5.44 -6.73 12.63
CA ASP A 9 5.31 -5.41 12.02
C ASP A 9 4.88 -5.54 10.54
N GLU A 10 5.44 -6.54 9.83
CA GLU A 10 5.04 -6.88 8.46
C GLU A 10 3.55 -7.25 8.38
N LYS A 11 3.07 -8.13 9.26
CA LYS A 11 1.65 -8.49 9.33
C LYS A 11 0.76 -7.30 9.66
N LEU A 12 1.18 -6.43 10.58
CA LEU A 12 0.40 -5.26 10.95
C LEU A 12 0.24 -4.30 9.76
N ILE A 13 1.31 -4.07 9.01
CA ILE A 13 1.30 -3.25 7.80
C ILE A 13 0.37 -3.88 6.77
N LEU A 14 0.57 -5.16 6.41
CA LEU A 14 -0.27 -5.87 5.45
C LEU A 14 -1.74 -5.84 5.83
N SER A 15 -2.08 -6.06 7.11
CA SER A 15 -3.47 -5.99 7.59
C SER A 15 -4.10 -4.60 7.44
N THR A 16 -3.27 -3.55 7.52
CA THR A 16 -3.74 -2.17 7.36
C THR A 16 -4.00 -1.86 5.89
N VAL A 17 -3.15 -2.37 4.99
CA VAL A 17 -3.36 -2.29 3.54
C VAL A 17 -4.62 -3.06 3.14
N GLU A 18 -4.81 -4.27 3.66
CA GLU A 18 -5.98 -5.09 3.38
C GLU A 18 -7.28 -4.39 3.78
N ARG A 19 -7.35 -3.82 4.99
CA ARG A 19 -8.50 -3.01 5.43
C ARG A 19 -8.74 -1.78 4.55
N PHE A 20 -7.68 -1.15 4.07
CA PHE A 20 -7.79 -0.03 3.15
C PHE A 20 -8.38 -0.48 1.80
N LEU A 21 -7.90 -1.60 1.25
CA LEU A 21 -8.44 -2.17 0.02
C LEU A 21 -9.93 -2.52 0.15
N GLU A 22 -10.32 -3.18 1.24
CA GLU A 22 -11.73 -3.56 1.45
C GLU A 22 -12.66 -2.35 1.60
N ARG A 23 -12.22 -1.29 2.27
CA ARG A 23 -13.06 -0.13 2.58
C ARG A 23 -13.07 0.92 1.47
N ASP A 24 -11.90 1.25 0.92
CA ASP A 24 -11.70 2.38 0.03
C ASP A 24 -11.53 1.96 -1.44
N VAL A 25 -11.31 0.67 -1.75
CA VAL A 25 -11.09 0.19 -3.12
C VAL A 25 -12.20 -0.73 -3.61
N VAL A 26 -12.47 -1.84 -2.93
CA VAL A 26 -13.47 -2.86 -3.32
C VAL A 26 -14.84 -2.28 -3.68
N PRO A 27 -15.47 -1.38 -2.88
CA PRO A 27 -16.80 -0.88 -3.22
C PRO A 27 -16.84 0.02 -4.46
N TYR A 28 -15.73 0.70 -4.77
CA TYR A 28 -15.66 1.63 -5.89
C TYR A 28 -15.02 0.99 -7.13
N ALA A 29 -14.27 -0.11 -6.99
CA ALA A 29 -13.54 -0.75 -8.07
C ALA A 29 -14.44 -1.11 -9.26
N LEU A 30 -15.62 -1.67 -8.99
CA LEU A 30 -16.56 -2.05 -10.04
C LEU A 30 -17.13 -0.83 -10.77
N GLU A 31 -17.41 0.25 -10.06
CA GLU A 31 -17.94 1.50 -10.62
C GLU A 31 -16.88 2.23 -11.45
N LEU A 32 -15.65 2.28 -10.95
CA LEU A 32 -14.51 2.89 -11.62
C LEU A 32 -14.13 2.17 -12.91
N GLU A 33 -14.16 0.83 -12.89
CA GLU A 33 -13.97 0.00 -14.09
C GLU A 33 -15.08 0.25 -15.11
N HIS A 34 -16.33 0.27 -14.68
CA HIS A 34 -17.47 0.50 -15.58
C HIS A 34 -17.46 1.90 -16.22
N ASN A 35 -16.96 2.90 -15.49
CA ASN A 35 -16.90 4.28 -15.93
C ASN A 35 -15.57 4.65 -16.60
N ASP A 36 -14.64 3.69 -16.80
CA ASP A 36 -13.30 3.91 -17.35
C ASP A 36 -12.57 5.10 -16.69
N THR A 37 -12.83 5.29 -15.38
CA THR A 37 -12.46 6.50 -14.65
C THR A 37 -11.21 6.25 -13.82
N TRP A 38 -10.24 7.15 -13.95
CA TRP A 38 -9.02 7.11 -13.14
C TRP A 38 -9.34 7.42 -11.67
N PRO A 39 -9.02 6.51 -10.72
CA PRO A 39 -9.37 6.68 -9.32
C PRO A 39 -8.35 7.54 -8.58
N GLU A 40 -8.38 8.84 -8.87
CA GLU A 40 -7.41 9.82 -8.40
C GLU A 40 -7.33 9.88 -6.86
N GLU A 41 -8.47 9.83 -6.16
CA GLU A 41 -8.53 9.86 -4.70
C GLU A 41 -7.97 8.58 -4.05
N ILE A 42 -8.23 7.42 -4.65
CA ILE A 42 -7.70 6.13 -4.14
C ILE A 42 -6.19 6.11 -4.31
N VAL A 43 -5.70 6.53 -5.49
CA VAL A 43 -4.28 6.61 -5.79
C VAL A 43 -3.57 7.62 -4.88
N ALA A 44 -4.18 8.77 -4.60
CA ALA A 44 -3.65 9.75 -3.66
C ALA A 44 -3.50 9.15 -2.25
N LYS A 45 -4.54 8.47 -1.74
CA LYS A 45 -4.48 7.79 -0.43
C LYS A 45 -3.42 6.68 -0.41
N MET A 46 -3.28 5.90 -1.48
CA MET A 46 -2.23 4.88 -1.61
C MET A 46 -0.82 5.50 -1.58
N SER A 47 -0.66 6.68 -2.16
CA SER A 47 0.59 7.44 -2.12
C SER A 47 0.90 7.97 -0.73
N GLU A 48 -0.08 8.50 0.00
CA GLU A 48 0.09 8.94 1.39
C GLU A 48 0.44 7.79 2.34
N LEU A 49 -0.12 6.60 2.10
CA LEU A 49 0.21 5.38 2.82
C LEU A 49 1.63 4.85 2.50
N GLY A 50 2.33 5.44 1.53
CA GLY A 50 3.68 5.03 1.14
C GLY A 50 3.71 3.68 0.41
N LEU A 51 2.58 3.20 -0.12
CA LEU A 51 2.49 1.90 -0.79
C LEU A 51 3.33 1.85 -2.07
N PHE A 52 3.40 2.96 -2.81
CA PHE A 52 4.27 3.08 -3.99
C PHE A 52 5.76 3.16 -3.64
N GLY A 53 6.09 3.67 -2.45
CA GLY A 53 7.45 3.81 -1.94
C GLY A 53 7.83 2.77 -0.90
N SER A 54 7.12 1.64 -0.86
CA SER A 54 7.22 0.66 0.23
C SER A 54 8.63 0.07 0.38
N ILE A 55 9.37 -0.10 -0.72
CA ILE A 55 10.77 -0.55 -0.75
C ILE A 55 11.80 0.59 -0.60
N ILE A 56 11.35 1.85 -0.64
CA ILE A 56 12.22 3.02 -0.57
C ILE A 56 12.56 3.28 0.90
N GLN A 57 13.80 3.66 1.18
CA GLN A 57 14.24 3.96 2.54
C GLN A 57 13.46 5.14 3.13
N THR A 58 13.21 5.13 4.44
CA THR A 58 12.49 6.17 5.18
C THR A 58 13.07 7.57 5.00
N GLU A 59 14.38 7.69 4.73
CA GLU A 59 15.07 8.94 4.40
C GLU A 59 14.55 9.63 3.13
N TYR A 60 13.88 8.90 2.24
CA TYR A 60 13.29 9.43 1.00
C TYR A 60 11.75 9.40 1.01
N GLY A 61 11.14 9.20 2.18
CA GLY A 61 9.67 9.15 2.34
C GLY A 61 9.03 7.79 2.04
N GLY A 62 9.82 6.70 2.01
CA GLY A 62 9.32 5.33 1.85
C GLY A 62 9.14 4.58 3.18
N LEU A 63 8.56 3.37 3.13
CA LEU A 63 8.33 2.55 4.33
C LEU A 63 9.55 1.69 4.74
N GLY A 64 10.61 1.65 3.92
CA GLY A 64 11.82 0.88 4.21
C GLY A 64 11.61 -0.63 4.29
N LEU A 65 10.57 -1.15 3.64
CA LEU A 65 10.20 -2.56 3.69
C LEU A 65 11.08 -3.42 2.78
N SER A 66 11.20 -4.69 3.15
CA SER A 66 11.92 -5.68 2.34
C SER A 66 11.17 -5.97 1.03
N CYS A 67 11.89 -6.27 -0.06
CA CYS A 67 11.26 -6.71 -1.33
C CYS A 67 10.30 -7.90 -1.15
N SER A 68 10.58 -8.79 -0.20
CA SER A 68 9.69 -9.92 0.10
C SER A 68 8.35 -9.50 0.69
N THR A 69 8.30 -8.40 1.43
CA THR A 69 7.07 -7.84 1.99
C THR A 69 6.27 -7.08 0.93
N TYR A 70 6.97 -6.45 -0.03
CA TYR A 70 6.33 -5.77 -1.15
C TYR A 70 5.66 -6.72 -2.14
N ALA A 71 6.25 -7.90 -2.35
CA ALA A 71 5.77 -8.88 -3.32
C ALA A 71 4.72 -9.86 -2.76
N LYS A 72 4.37 -9.76 -1.47
CA LYS A 72 3.29 -10.54 -0.85
C LYS A 72 1.96 -9.84 -1.04
#